data_AF-A0AAV8SGT4-F1
#
_entry.id   AF-A0AAV8SGT4-F1
#
_cell.length_a   1.000
_cell.length_b   1.000
_cell.length_c   1.000
_cell.angle_alpha   90.00
_cell.angle_beta   90.00
_cell.angle_gamma   90.00
#
_symmetry.space_group_name_H-M   'P 1'
#
loop_
_entity.id
_entity.type
_entity.pdbx_description
1 polymer ?
#
loop_
_entity_poly.entity_id
_entity_poly.type
_entity_poly.pdbx_seq_one_letter_code
_entity_poly.pdbx_strand_id
1 'polypeptide(L)'
;MADQPSRALVLYGDGLAHFVDPSHTHLHSLASKATCGFLSLPNAPSSENENERIIREFAHLLDACETYKILGSQDTSLVPTLPERFMGMKAAIITDDQFLQSFAGRLGFTVLSFNDINGNDHSHQSSSVDFFTSELLKLIGLQEGMTMEVTQFDLVFMHIGAGEKMDEHGSCSFAKRTEYINALVASITQKTQPGSDLGSCLHLSLVMSYGLVTEIDENLSVCNSKYERSQDLLLLFPKQSYTMKGEKPRVDVR
;
A
#
# COMPACT_ATOMS: atom_id res chain seq x y z
N MET A 1 -13.77 10.42 -23.45
CA MET A 1 -12.39 9.89 -23.60
C MET A 1 -11.59 10.55 -22.49
N ALA A 2 -10.69 9.83 -21.83
CA ALA A 2 -9.83 10.48 -20.83
C ALA A 2 -8.79 11.29 -21.59
N ASP A 3 -8.96 12.61 -21.64
CA ASP A 3 -8.12 13.51 -22.43
C ASP A 3 -6.76 13.77 -21.75
N GLN A 4 -6.58 13.28 -20.51
CA GLN A 4 -5.38 13.44 -19.70
C GLN A 4 -4.88 12.10 -19.13
N PRO A 5 -3.56 11.93 -18.96
CA PRO A 5 -2.97 10.70 -18.42
C PRO A 5 -3.35 10.49 -16.94
N SER A 6 -3.66 9.25 -16.59
CA SER A 6 -3.93 8.87 -15.20
C SER A 6 -2.68 8.95 -14.33
N ARG A 7 -2.87 9.30 -13.05
CA ARG A 7 -1.86 9.49 -12.02
C ARG A 7 -2.21 8.62 -10.82
N ALA A 8 -1.27 7.86 -10.31
CA ALA A 8 -1.54 6.90 -9.26
C ALA A 8 -0.98 7.34 -7.90
N LEU A 9 -1.83 7.26 -6.87
CA LEU A 9 -1.43 7.41 -5.48
C LEU A 9 -1.81 6.14 -4.72
N VAL A 10 -0.83 5.52 -4.07
CA VAL A 10 -1.05 4.32 -3.26
C VAL A 10 -0.71 4.61 -1.82
N LEU A 11 -1.70 4.51 -0.94
CA LEU A 11 -1.52 4.54 0.51
C LEU A 11 -1.35 3.11 1.00
N TYR A 12 -0.20 2.80 1.60
CA TYR A 12 0.12 1.48 2.11
C TYR A 12 0.29 1.51 3.63
N GLY A 13 -0.76 1.07 4.34
CA GLY A 13 -0.76 0.88 5.79
C GLY A 13 -0.21 -0.48 6.18
N ASP A 14 1.09 -0.58 6.47
CA ASP A 14 1.73 -1.84 6.88
C ASP A 14 1.41 -2.18 8.34
N GLY A 15 0.82 -3.37 8.56
CA GLY A 15 0.37 -3.85 9.88
C GLY A 15 -0.84 -3.10 10.47
N LEU A 16 -1.53 -2.26 9.68
CA LEU A 16 -2.60 -1.40 10.18
C LEU A 16 -4.02 -1.96 9.99
N ALA A 17 -4.18 -3.07 9.27
CA ALA A 17 -5.51 -3.62 8.97
C ALA A 17 -6.32 -3.98 10.23
N HIS A 18 -5.68 -4.51 11.28
CA HIS A 18 -6.34 -4.89 12.53
C HIS A 18 -6.91 -3.71 13.32
N PHE A 19 -6.43 -2.49 13.05
CA PHE A 19 -6.84 -1.29 13.78
C PHE A 19 -8.00 -0.56 13.09
N VAL A 20 -8.48 -1.04 11.93
CA VAL A 20 -9.63 -0.45 11.25
C VAL A 20 -10.91 -0.84 11.98
N ASP A 21 -11.45 0.11 12.74
CA ASP A 21 -12.75 -0.01 13.40
C ASP A 21 -13.88 0.82 12.71
N PRO A 22 -15.16 0.66 13.11
CA PRO A 22 -16.30 1.36 12.51
C PRO A 22 -16.26 2.90 12.55
N SER A 23 -15.46 3.50 13.43
CA SER A 23 -15.29 4.96 13.52
C SER A 23 -14.50 5.56 12.35
N HIS A 24 -13.73 4.74 11.61
CA HIS A 24 -12.97 5.15 10.42
C HIS A 24 -13.88 5.32 9.19
N THR A 25 -14.84 6.23 9.29
CA THR A 25 -15.91 6.44 8.31
C THR A 25 -15.41 6.76 6.90
N HIS A 26 -14.25 7.41 6.75
CA HIS A 26 -13.69 7.74 5.43
C HIS A 26 -13.07 6.52 4.75
N LEU A 27 -12.43 5.62 5.51
CA LEU A 27 -11.97 4.33 4.98
C LEU A 27 -13.14 3.48 4.50
N HIS A 28 -14.20 3.37 5.33
CA HIS A 28 -15.41 2.62 4.97
C HIS A 28 -16.14 3.25 3.77
N SER A 29 -16.20 4.58 3.72
CA SER A 29 -16.79 5.31 2.59
C SER A 29 -16.00 5.09 1.30
N LEU A 30 -14.67 5.11 1.35
CA LEU A 30 -13.81 4.78 0.21
C LEU A 30 -14.06 3.34 -0.24
N ALA A 31 -14.03 2.38 0.69
CA ALA A 31 -14.27 0.96 0.40
C ALA A 31 -15.64 0.71 -0.25
N SER A 32 -16.68 1.43 0.18
CA SER A 32 -18.04 1.31 -0.40
C SER A 32 -18.14 1.76 -1.86
N LYS A 33 -17.19 2.58 -2.33
CA LYS A 33 -17.15 3.12 -3.70
C LYS A 33 -16.04 2.50 -4.54
N ALA A 34 -15.03 1.91 -3.91
CA ALA A 34 -13.87 1.32 -4.55
C ALA A 34 -14.13 -0.15 -4.93
N THR A 35 -13.24 -0.69 -5.77
CA THR A 35 -13.16 -2.14 -5.98
C THR A 35 -12.30 -2.74 -4.88
N CYS A 36 -12.91 -3.44 -3.93
CA CYS A 36 -12.21 -4.08 -2.83
C CYS A 36 -11.77 -5.50 -3.20
N GLY A 37 -10.59 -5.88 -2.74
CA GLY A 37 -10.04 -7.22 -2.93
C GLY A 37 -9.01 -7.55 -1.87
N PHE A 38 -8.67 -8.84 -1.76
CA PHE A 38 -7.63 -9.33 -0.86
C PHE A 38 -6.46 -9.84 -1.69
N LEU A 39 -5.25 -9.44 -1.32
CA LEU A 39 -4.03 -9.98 -1.88
C LEU A 39 -3.55 -11.13 -0.98
N SER A 40 -3.61 -12.35 -1.49
CA SER A 40 -3.08 -13.50 -0.77
C SER A 40 -1.56 -13.56 -0.90
N LEU A 41 -0.89 -13.60 0.25
CA LEU A 41 0.56 -13.74 0.34
C LEU A 41 0.94 -15.20 0.54
N PRO A 42 2.10 -15.64 0.02
CA PRO A 42 2.59 -16.96 0.36
C PRO A 42 3.01 -17.02 1.83
N ASN A 43 3.06 -18.24 2.37
CA ASN A 43 3.50 -18.52 3.73
C ASN A 43 4.85 -17.85 3.99
N ALA A 44 4.91 -17.07 5.07
CA ALA A 44 6.14 -16.44 5.51
C ALA A 44 7.19 -17.53 5.83
N PRO A 45 8.48 -17.30 5.49
CA PRO A 45 9.57 -18.13 5.98
C PRO A 45 9.56 -18.18 7.51
N SER A 46 9.84 -19.35 8.10
CA SER A 46 9.80 -19.54 9.56
C SER A 46 10.82 -18.70 10.35
N SER A 47 11.83 -18.17 9.68
CA SER A 47 12.86 -17.31 10.26
C SER A 47 12.72 -15.83 9.89
N GLU A 48 11.62 -15.45 9.22
CA GLU A 48 11.41 -14.09 8.73
C GLU A 48 11.28 -13.09 9.89
N ASN A 49 12.06 -12.02 9.84
CA ASN A 49 11.90 -10.88 10.75
C ASN A 49 10.97 -9.80 10.16
N GLU A 50 10.60 -8.80 10.97
CA GLU A 50 9.75 -7.67 10.57
C GLU A 50 10.24 -6.96 9.29
N ASN A 51 11.52 -6.66 9.20
CA ASN A 51 12.08 -5.94 8.05
C ASN A 51 12.00 -6.79 6.78
N GLU A 52 12.31 -8.09 6.90
CA GLU A 52 12.19 -9.05 5.80
C GLU A 52 10.72 -9.21 5.35
N ARG A 53 9.76 -9.23 6.29
CA ARG A 53 8.32 -9.22 6.00
C ARG A 53 7.96 -8.00 5.17
N ILE A 54 8.31 -6.80 5.62
CA ILE A 54 7.98 -5.54 4.93
C ILE A 54 8.46 -5.58 3.48
N ILE A 55 9.73 -5.97 3.27
CA ILE A 55 10.29 -6.10 1.93
C ILE A 55 9.53 -7.15 1.11
N ARG A 56 9.26 -8.33 1.68
CA ARG A 56 8.57 -9.42 0.98
C ARG A 56 7.16 -9.02 0.55
N GLU A 57 6.38 -8.44 1.44
CA GLU A 57 5.01 -8.00 1.17
C GLU A 57 4.98 -6.90 0.11
N PHE A 58 5.87 -5.91 0.24
CA PHE A 58 6.01 -4.86 -0.75
C PHE A 58 6.46 -5.40 -2.12
N ALA A 59 7.37 -6.38 -2.13
CA ALA A 59 7.77 -7.06 -3.35
C ALA A 59 6.60 -7.83 -4.00
N HIS A 60 5.71 -8.46 -3.21
CA HIS A 60 4.50 -9.07 -3.74
C HIS A 60 3.53 -8.05 -4.33
N LEU A 61 3.35 -6.91 -3.67
CA LEU A 61 2.47 -5.84 -4.14
C LEU A 61 2.90 -5.29 -5.51
N LEU A 62 4.20 -5.23 -5.77
CA LEU A 62 4.78 -4.74 -7.03
C LEU A 62 5.10 -5.84 -8.06
N ASP A 63 4.75 -7.09 -7.75
CA ASP A 63 5.17 -8.28 -8.51
C ASP A 63 6.68 -8.28 -8.82
N ALA A 64 7.48 -8.00 -7.79
CA ALA A 64 8.92 -7.86 -7.82
C ALA A 64 9.63 -8.90 -6.93
N CYS A 65 9.00 -10.05 -6.70
CA CYS A 65 9.48 -11.09 -5.78
C CYS A 65 10.85 -11.68 -6.16
N GLU A 66 11.20 -11.68 -7.45
CA GLU A 66 12.53 -12.12 -7.90
C GLU A 66 13.63 -11.24 -7.29
N THR A 67 13.39 -9.93 -7.18
CA THR A 67 14.29 -8.98 -6.50
C THR A 67 14.50 -9.31 -5.03
N TYR A 68 13.43 -9.71 -4.34
CA TYR A 68 13.49 -10.08 -2.94
C TYR A 68 14.34 -11.35 -2.76
N LYS A 69 14.16 -12.36 -3.62
CA LYS A 69 14.96 -13.60 -3.59
C LYS A 69 16.44 -13.35 -3.89
N ILE A 70 16.74 -12.39 -4.76
CA ILE A 70 18.10 -11.99 -5.16
C ILE A 70 18.76 -11.11 -4.09
N LEU A 71 18.03 -10.55 -3.13
CA LEU A 71 18.63 -9.71 -2.08
C LEU A 71 19.71 -10.45 -1.26
N GLY A 72 19.67 -11.79 -1.25
CA GLY A 72 20.71 -12.67 -0.67
C GLY A 72 21.84 -13.11 -1.61
N SER A 73 21.79 -12.82 -2.91
CA SER A 73 22.83 -13.15 -3.90
C SER A 73 23.48 -11.90 -4.51
N GLN A 74 24.79 -11.96 -4.80
CA GLN A 74 25.54 -10.79 -5.29
C GLN A 74 25.24 -10.40 -6.76
N ASP A 75 24.39 -11.14 -7.47
CA ASP A 75 24.04 -10.88 -8.86
C ASP A 75 22.89 -9.87 -8.97
N THR A 76 23.23 -8.59 -8.93
CA THR A 76 22.27 -7.47 -9.06
C THR A 76 21.79 -7.23 -10.50
N SER A 77 22.24 -8.01 -11.48
CA SER A 77 22.14 -7.68 -12.91
C SER A 77 20.84 -8.12 -13.61
N LEU A 78 19.90 -8.80 -12.92
CA LEU A 78 18.76 -9.48 -13.57
C LEU A 78 17.37 -8.92 -13.26
N VAL A 79 17.25 -7.93 -12.38
CA VAL A 79 15.93 -7.40 -12.00
C VAL A 79 15.63 -6.13 -12.78
N PRO A 80 14.61 -6.13 -13.65
CA PRO A 80 14.21 -4.92 -14.35
C PRO A 80 13.57 -3.93 -13.38
N THR A 81 14.00 -2.68 -13.46
CA THR A 81 13.46 -1.56 -12.67
C THR A 81 12.04 -1.20 -13.11
N LEU A 82 11.31 -0.42 -12.31
CA LEU A 82 9.96 0.06 -12.67
C LEU A 82 9.93 0.81 -14.00
N PRO A 83 10.85 1.76 -14.29
CA PRO A 83 10.91 2.39 -15.62
C PRO A 83 11.11 1.37 -16.75
N GLU A 84 11.92 0.33 -16.55
CA GLU A 84 12.15 -0.71 -17.56
C GLU A 84 10.91 -1.59 -17.77
N ARG A 85 10.17 -1.91 -16.69
CA ARG A 85 8.94 -2.73 -16.73
C ARG A 85 7.73 -1.95 -17.27
N PHE A 86 7.69 -0.64 -17.04
CA PHE A 86 6.50 0.19 -17.25
C PHE A 86 6.80 1.44 -18.12
N MET A 87 7.49 1.23 -19.25
CA MET A 87 7.64 2.24 -20.31
C MET A 87 8.15 3.62 -19.85
N GLY A 88 9.11 3.64 -18.93
CA GLY A 88 9.70 4.87 -18.40
C GLY A 88 8.93 5.51 -17.25
N MET A 89 7.98 4.79 -16.63
CA MET A 89 7.19 5.28 -15.47
C MET A 89 8.09 5.85 -14.38
N LYS A 90 7.81 7.10 -13.97
CA LYS A 90 8.50 7.75 -12.85
C LYS A 90 7.74 7.44 -11.56
N ALA A 91 8.38 6.73 -10.64
CA ALA A 91 7.76 6.34 -9.38
C ALA A 91 8.53 6.90 -8.18
N ALA A 92 7.81 7.33 -7.15
CA ALA A 92 8.38 7.70 -5.86
C ALA A 92 7.78 6.92 -4.71
N ILE A 93 8.55 6.75 -3.64
CA ILE A 93 8.11 6.16 -2.38
C ILE A 93 8.42 7.11 -1.23
N ILE A 94 7.47 7.24 -0.31
CA ILE A 94 7.59 8.00 0.93
C ILE A 94 7.56 6.99 2.07
N THR A 95 8.65 6.86 2.82
CA THR A 95 8.76 5.87 3.91
C THR A 95 9.86 6.25 4.90
N ASP A 96 9.64 5.95 6.17
CA ASP A 96 10.67 6.06 7.23
C ASP A 96 11.48 4.77 7.42
N ASP A 97 11.02 3.65 6.86
CA ASP A 97 11.71 2.36 6.97
C ASP A 97 12.94 2.27 6.05
N GLN A 98 14.13 2.23 6.64
CA GLN A 98 15.41 2.26 5.92
C GLN A 98 15.61 1.03 5.01
N PHE A 99 15.06 -0.13 5.39
CA PHE A 99 15.17 -1.35 4.60
C PHE A 99 14.35 -1.26 3.31
N LEU A 100 13.14 -0.73 3.43
CA LEU A 100 12.25 -0.43 2.33
C LEU A 100 12.79 0.68 1.44
N GLN A 101 13.44 1.72 1.99
CA GLN A 101 14.13 2.74 1.20
C GLN A 101 15.19 2.11 0.29
N SER A 102 16.08 1.28 0.86
CA SER A 102 17.13 0.57 0.11
C SER A 102 16.54 -0.34 -0.97
N PHE A 103 15.51 -1.12 -0.63
CA PHE A 103 14.86 -2.03 -1.57
C PHE A 103 14.13 -1.28 -2.69
N ALA A 104 13.35 -0.25 -2.37
CA ALA A 104 12.62 0.53 -3.36
C ALA A 104 13.57 1.30 -4.29
N GLY A 105 14.70 1.80 -3.79
CA GLY A 105 15.74 2.40 -4.62
C GLY A 105 16.27 1.42 -5.68
N ARG A 106 16.44 0.14 -5.33
CA ARG A 106 16.83 -0.92 -6.30
C ARG A 106 15.75 -1.19 -7.34
N LEU A 107 14.48 -1.00 -7.00
CA LEU A 107 13.36 -1.12 -7.95
C LEU A 107 13.21 0.11 -8.85
N GLY A 108 14.03 1.16 -8.66
CA GLY A 108 13.97 2.39 -9.45
C GLY A 108 12.97 3.42 -8.92
N PHE A 109 12.56 3.34 -7.65
CA PHE A 109 11.83 4.44 -7.01
C PHE A 109 12.77 5.57 -6.63
N THR A 110 12.29 6.81 -6.76
CA THR A 110 12.83 7.94 -6.00
C THR A 110 12.34 7.85 -4.55
N VAL A 111 13.27 7.76 -3.59
CA VAL A 111 12.94 7.71 -2.17
C VAL A 111 12.83 9.13 -1.62
N LEU A 112 11.72 9.43 -0.95
CA LEU A 112 11.43 10.69 -0.30
C LEU A 112 11.19 10.46 1.20
N SER A 113 11.61 11.40 2.02
CA SER A 113 11.25 11.45 3.44
C SER A 113 9.96 12.27 3.65
N PHE A 114 9.27 12.05 4.77
CA PHE A 114 8.11 12.87 5.13
C PHE A 114 8.47 14.36 5.30
N ASN A 115 9.70 14.64 5.73
CA ASN A 115 10.20 16.01 5.90
C ASN A 115 10.39 16.73 4.56
N ASP A 116 10.69 16.00 3.48
CA ASP A 116 10.84 16.58 2.13
C ASP A 116 9.52 17.15 1.59
N ILE A 117 8.39 16.69 2.13
CA ILE A 117 7.03 17.07 1.72
C ILE A 117 6.44 18.16 2.61
N ASN A 118 6.84 18.19 3.89
CA ASN A 118 6.19 19.05 4.89
C ASN A 118 6.43 20.56 4.72
N GLY A 119 7.35 21.00 3.85
CA GLY A 119 7.63 22.42 3.60
C GLY A 119 8.14 23.17 4.84
N ASN A 120 9.09 24.09 4.67
CA ASN A 120 9.57 24.94 5.78
C ASN A 120 8.66 26.16 6.05
N ASP A 121 7.47 26.23 5.43
CA ASP A 121 6.63 27.42 5.46
C ASP A 121 5.69 27.43 6.67
N HIS A 122 6.10 28.17 7.71
CA HIS A 122 5.35 28.43 8.94
C HIS A 122 4.14 29.37 8.77
N SER A 123 3.53 29.46 7.59
CA SER A 123 2.41 30.39 7.34
C SER A 123 1.14 29.68 6.87
N HIS A 124 0.10 29.82 7.69
CA HIS A 124 -1.33 29.59 7.44
C HIS A 124 -1.93 28.22 7.84
N GLN A 125 -2.59 28.24 9.01
CA GLN A 125 -3.82 27.59 9.54
C GLN A 125 -4.58 26.47 8.76
N SER A 126 -3.98 25.78 7.80
CA SER A 126 -4.54 24.52 7.28
C SER A 126 -4.24 23.39 8.26
N SER A 127 -5.14 22.41 8.36
CA SER A 127 -4.84 21.21 9.14
C SER A 127 -3.58 20.55 8.55
N SER A 128 -2.68 20.03 9.40
CA SER A 128 -1.40 19.42 8.95
C SER A 128 -1.62 18.38 7.83
N VAL A 129 -2.76 17.68 7.85
CA VAL A 129 -3.15 16.69 6.85
C VAL A 129 -3.54 17.32 5.52
N ASP A 130 -4.27 18.44 5.50
CA ASP A 130 -4.69 19.10 4.25
C ASP A 130 -3.51 19.68 3.48
N PHE A 131 -2.55 20.26 4.21
CA PHE A 131 -1.30 20.74 3.63
C PHE A 131 -0.54 19.57 3.02
N PHE A 132 -0.29 18.52 3.81
CA PHE A 132 0.44 17.34 3.37
C PHE A 132 -0.23 16.67 2.15
N THR A 133 -1.56 16.59 2.15
CA THR A 133 -2.33 16.07 1.01
C THR A 133 -2.09 16.89 -0.26
N SER A 134 -2.00 18.21 -0.14
CA SER A 134 -1.79 19.08 -1.29
C SER A 134 -0.40 18.89 -1.88
N GLU A 135 0.63 18.77 -1.04
CA GLU A 135 1.99 18.46 -1.50
C GLU A 135 2.09 17.05 -2.10
N LEU A 136 1.38 16.07 -1.53
CA LEU A 136 1.30 14.71 -2.07
C LEU A 136 0.66 14.67 -3.47
N LEU A 137 -0.44 15.40 -3.67
CA LEU A 137 -1.11 15.50 -4.96
C LEU A 137 -0.24 16.27 -5.99
N LYS A 138 0.51 17.27 -5.53
CA LYS A 138 1.43 18.04 -6.38
C LYS A 138 2.58 17.20 -6.93
N LEU A 139 3.10 16.21 -6.18
CA LEU A 139 4.11 15.26 -6.69
C LEU A 139 3.65 14.51 -7.95
N ILE A 140 2.36 14.22 -8.05
CA ILE A 140 1.73 13.59 -9.21
C ILE A 140 1.09 14.60 -10.19
N GLY A 141 1.38 15.89 -10.02
CA GLY A 141 0.93 16.97 -10.89
C GLY A 141 -0.55 17.36 -10.76
N LEU A 142 -1.17 17.07 -9.62
CA LEU A 142 -2.53 17.45 -9.30
C LEU A 142 -2.49 18.64 -8.33
N GLN A 143 -2.59 19.86 -8.83
CA GLN A 143 -2.47 21.08 -8.03
C GLN A 143 -3.53 22.12 -8.44
N GLU A 144 -4.05 22.88 -7.48
CA GLU A 144 -4.94 24.03 -7.70
C GLU A 144 -6.20 23.73 -8.55
N GLY A 145 -6.68 22.49 -8.52
CA GLY A 145 -7.87 22.08 -9.28
C GLY A 145 -7.58 21.68 -10.73
N MET A 146 -6.32 21.74 -11.17
CA MET A 146 -5.88 21.43 -12.52
C MET A 146 -4.89 20.26 -12.56
N THR A 147 -4.91 19.49 -13.63
CA THR A 147 -3.90 18.47 -13.93
C THR A 147 -2.78 19.08 -14.77
N MET A 148 -1.55 18.98 -14.30
CA MET A 148 -0.37 19.45 -15.03
C MET A 148 0.03 18.46 -16.12
N GLU A 149 0.43 18.97 -17.29
CA GLU A 149 0.94 18.13 -18.39
C GLU A 149 2.25 17.44 -18.01
N VAL A 150 3.14 18.17 -17.33
CA VAL A 150 4.42 17.65 -16.84
C VAL A 150 4.31 17.35 -15.36
N THR A 151 4.47 16.10 -14.99
CA THR A 151 4.45 15.63 -13.60
C THR A 151 5.84 15.22 -13.15
N GLN A 152 6.12 15.34 -11.86
CA GLN A 152 7.36 14.83 -11.29
C GLN A 152 7.33 13.30 -11.28
N PHE A 153 6.20 12.73 -10.82
CA PHE A 153 5.97 11.30 -10.77
C PHE A 153 4.63 10.92 -11.42
N ASP A 154 4.57 9.71 -11.96
CA ASP A 154 3.35 9.08 -12.47
C ASP A 154 2.68 8.22 -11.38
N LEU A 155 3.49 7.72 -10.44
CA LEU A 155 3.09 6.86 -9.33
C LEU A 155 3.78 7.32 -8.05
N VAL A 156 3.02 7.54 -6.98
CA VAL A 156 3.56 7.78 -5.64
C VAL A 156 3.03 6.71 -4.68
N PHE A 157 3.93 6.03 -4.01
CA PHE A 157 3.65 5.14 -2.89
C PHE A 157 3.93 5.86 -1.58
N MET A 158 2.96 5.88 -0.67
CA MET A 158 3.14 6.36 0.68
C MET A 158 3.00 5.19 1.64
N HIS A 159 4.13 4.77 2.21
CA HIS A 159 4.17 3.70 3.19
C HIS A 159 4.05 4.28 4.59
N ILE A 160 3.07 3.78 5.34
CA ILE A 160 2.77 4.16 6.71
C ILE A 160 2.71 2.86 7.52
N GLY A 161 3.83 2.50 8.15
CA GLY A 161 3.92 1.30 8.97
C GLY A 161 5.37 1.01 9.38
N ALA A 162 5.49 0.18 10.42
CA ALA A 162 6.70 -0.28 11.12
C ALA A 162 7.88 0.72 11.22
N GLY A 163 7.99 1.34 12.40
CA GLY A 163 9.05 2.30 12.75
C GLY A 163 8.68 3.17 13.94
N GLU A 164 8.50 2.57 15.11
CA GLU A 164 8.96 3.04 16.44
C GLU A 164 8.38 2.13 17.53
N LYS A 165 9.22 1.90 18.55
CA LYS A 165 9.02 0.97 19.66
C LYS A 165 7.70 1.24 20.36
N MET A 166 7.12 0.21 20.97
CA MET A 166 6.09 0.41 21.98
C MET A 166 6.58 1.51 22.94
N ASP A 167 5.83 2.61 23.04
CA ASP A 167 5.95 3.46 24.21
C ASP A 167 5.80 2.54 25.44
N GLU A 168 6.51 2.85 26.53
CA GLU A 168 6.47 2.08 27.79
C GLU A 168 5.04 1.90 28.37
N HIS A 169 4.04 2.53 27.74
CA HIS A 169 2.60 2.49 28.05
C HIS A 169 1.74 1.77 26.99
N GLY A 170 2.29 0.85 26.19
CA GLY A 170 1.59 -0.31 25.61
C GLY A 170 0.42 -0.10 24.63
N SER A 171 -0.03 1.12 24.37
CA SER A 171 -1.00 1.44 23.33
C SER A 171 -0.80 2.88 22.85
N CYS A 172 -1.23 3.18 21.61
CA CYS A 172 -1.39 4.53 21.04
C CYS A 172 -0.30 5.04 20.06
N SER A 173 0.30 4.17 19.24
CA SER A 173 0.99 4.57 17.99
C SER A 173 0.24 4.10 16.73
N PHE A 174 -0.15 2.82 16.64
CA PHE A 174 -0.82 2.25 15.46
C PHE A 174 -2.26 2.75 15.24
N ALA A 175 -3.04 2.92 16.32
CA ALA A 175 -4.38 3.50 16.23
C ALA A 175 -4.33 4.94 15.67
N LYS A 176 -3.42 5.78 16.19
CA LYS A 176 -3.18 7.13 15.66
C LYS A 176 -2.77 7.14 14.20
N ARG A 177 -1.95 6.16 13.75
CA ARG A 177 -1.58 6.02 12.33
C ARG A 177 -2.79 5.67 11.46
N THR A 178 -3.69 4.82 11.97
CA THR A 178 -4.93 4.46 11.27
C THR A 178 -5.89 5.65 11.18
N GLU A 179 -6.01 6.42 12.27
CA GLU A 179 -6.73 7.70 12.29
C GLU A 179 -6.14 8.69 11.27
N TYR A 180 -4.81 8.77 11.20
CA TYR A 180 -4.10 9.61 10.23
C TYR A 180 -4.39 9.19 8.78
N ILE A 181 -4.35 7.89 8.46
CA ILE A 181 -4.74 7.39 7.12
C ILE A 181 -6.20 7.72 6.83
N ASN A 182 -7.10 7.54 7.80
CA ASN A 182 -8.51 7.88 7.64
C ASN A 182 -8.71 9.38 7.35
N ALA A 183 -7.99 10.26 8.05
CA ALA A 183 -8.00 11.71 7.80
C ALA A 183 -7.38 12.06 6.43
N LEU A 184 -6.30 11.39 6.04
CA LEU A 184 -5.65 11.58 4.75
C LEU A 184 -6.57 11.17 3.58
N VAL A 185 -7.24 10.02 3.70
CA VAL A 185 -8.26 9.57 2.73
C VAL A 185 -9.40 10.58 2.64
N ALA A 186 -9.83 11.15 3.77
CA ALA A 186 -10.85 12.20 3.79
C ALA A 186 -10.42 13.42 2.97
N SER A 187 -9.21 13.93 3.23
CA SER A 187 -8.67 15.13 2.57
C SER A 187 -8.44 14.90 1.07
N ILE A 188 -7.88 13.75 0.68
CA ILE A 188 -7.71 13.38 -0.74
C ILE A 188 -9.07 13.35 -1.43
N THR A 189 -10.03 12.60 -0.88
CA THR A 189 -11.36 12.44 -1.48
C THR A 189 -12.10 13.78 -1.58
N GLN A 190 -11.92 14.68 -0.61
CA GLN A 190 -12.50 16.01 -0.63
C GLN A 190 -11.91 16.89 -1.75
N LYS A 191 -10.60 16.78 -2.01
CA LYS A 191 -9.89 17.53 -3.06
C LYS A 191 -10.10 16.93 -4.45
N THR A 192 -10.35 15.62 -4.55
CA THR A 192 -10.55 14.90 -5.81
C THR A 192 -11.97 14.37 -5.92
N GLN A 193 -12.96 15.26 -5.90
CA GLN A 193 -14.36 14.86 -5.99
C GLN A 193 -14.65 14.16 -7.33
N PRO A 194 -15.51 13.13 -7.35
CA PRO A 194 -15.94 12.51 -8.60
C PRO A 194 -16.48 13.53 -9.60
N GLY A 195 -15.99 13.49 -10.84
CA GLY A 195 -16.38 14.43 -11.89
C GLY A 195 -15.60 15.75 -11.91
N SER A 196 -14.67 15.98 -10.96
CA SER A 196 -13.66 17.03 -11.09
C SER A 196 -12.52 16.60 -12.02
N ASP A 197 -11.82 17.58 -12.60
CA ASP A 197 -10.64 17.33 -13.45
C ASP A 197 -9.59 16.48 -12.71
N LEU A 198 -9.30 16.84 -11.45
CA LEU A 198 -8.40 16.07 -10.58
C LEU A 198 -8.89 14.64 -10.33
N GLY A 199 -10.17 14.48 -9.99
CA GLY A 199 -10.77 13.17 -9.72
C GLY A 199 -10.82 12.26 -10.94
N SER A 200 -10.88 12.83 -12.15
CA SER A 200 -10.84 12.06 -13.39
C SER A 200 -9.45 11.51 -13.73
N CYS A 201 -8.40 12.15 -13.20
CA CYS A 201 -7.01 11.79 -13.45
C CYS A 201 -6.40 10.96 -12.31
N LEU A 202 -6.92 11.02 -11.09
CA LEU A 202 -6.40 10.29 -9.93
C LEU A 202 -6.89 8.83 -9.87
N HIS A 203 -5.95 7.90 -9.83
CA HIS A 203 -6.15 6.52 -9.39
C HIS A 203 -5.65 6.36 -7.95
N LEU A 204 -6.57 6.40 -6.98
CA LEU A 204 -6.27 6.17 -5.56
C LEU A 204 -6.38 4.68 -5.21
N SER A 205 -5.38 4.12 -4.57
CA SER A 205 -5.42 2.78 -3.98
C SER A 205 -5.06 2.84 -2.50
N LEU A 206 -5.83 2.12 -1.68
CA LEU A 206 -5.55 1.94 -0.26
C LEU A 206 -5.25 0.46 -0.02
N VAL A 207 -4.08 0.17 0.52
CA VAL A 207 -3.63 -1.18 0.86
C VAL A 207 -3.38 -1.19 2.36
N MET A 208 -4.07 -2.10 3.07
CA MET A 208 -3.89 -2.30 4.51
C MET A 208 -3.39 -3.72 4.74
N SER A 209 -2.17 -3.88 5.25
CA SER A 209 -1.61 -5.19 5.62
C SER A 209 -1.95 -5.55 7.06
N TYR A 210 -2.04 -6.84 7.34
CA TYR A 210 -2.18 -7.38 8.69
C TYR A 210 -0.83 -7.45 9.44
N GLY A 211 0.30 -7.32 8.76
CA GLY A 211 1.63 -7.37 9.40
C GLY A 211 1.93 -8.75 9.98
N LEU A 212 2.62 -8.82 11.13
CA LEU A 212 2.90 -10.09 11.81
C LEU A 212 1.61 -10.65 12.43
N VAL A 213 1.01 -11.61 11.73
CA VAL A 213 -0.11 -12.40 12.25
C VAL A 213 0.45 -13.44 13.22
N THR A 214 0.40 -13.15 14.52
CA THR A 214 0.59 -14.16 15.56
C THR A 214 -0.64 -15.08 15.63
N GLU A 215 -0.48 -16.34 16.02
CA GLU A 215 -1.48 -17.43 15.90
C GLU A 215 -2.81 -17.21 16.67
N ILE A 216 -3.08 -16.02 17.22
CA ILE A 216 -4.18 -15.76 18.16
C ILE A 216 -5.38 -15.07 17.52
N ASP A 217 -5.34 -14.67 16.24
CA ASP A 217 -6.49 -14.00 15.62
C ASP A 217 -7.52 -15.00 15.06
N GLU A 218 -8.20 -15.72 15.97
CA GLU A 218 -9.31 -16.64 15.66
C GLU A 218 -10.42 -15.97 14.83
N ASN A 219 -10.51 -14.63 14.88
CA ASN A 219 -11.49 -13.80 14.18
C ASN A 219 -11.17 -13.57 12.69
N LEU A 220 -9.94 -13.86 12.24
CA LEU A 220 -9.54 -13.72 10.83
C LEU A 220 -9.72 -15.02 10.02
N SER A 221 -10.06 -16.12 10.68
CA SER A 221 -10.37 -17.37 9.99
C SER A 221 -11.75 -17.27 9.31
N VAL A 222 -11.75 -16.84 8.04
CA VAL A 222 -12.92 -16.92 7.15
C VAL A 222 -13.35 -18.39 6.92
N CYS A 223 -12.50 -19.36 7.27
CA CYS A 223 -12.74 -20.79 7.14
C CYS A 223 -13.22 -21.43 8.46
N ASN A 224 -14.32 -20.93 9.01
CA ASN A 224 -15.00 -21.59 10.13
C ASN A 224 -15.86 -22.76 9.61
N SER A 225 -15.25 -23.82 9.08
CA SER A 225 -16.00 -25.01 8.68
C SER A 225 -16.25 -25.92 9.89
N LYS A 226 -17.24 -25.58 10.71
CA LYS A 226 -17.78 -26.49 11.76
C LYS A 226 -18.57 -27.67 11.21
N TYR A 227 -18.37 -28.06 9.95
CA TYR A 227 -19.08 -29.16 9.30
C TYR A 227 -18.08 -30.22 8.86
N GLU A 228 -18.32 -31.48 9.23
CA GLU A 228 -17.68 -32.65 8.64
C GLU A 228 -17.86 -32.58 7.12
N ARG A 229 -16.79 -32.19 6.41
CA ARG A 229 -16.80 -32.07 4.96
C ARG A 229 -16.57 -33.44 4.36
N SER A 230 -17.50 -33.89 3.51
CA SER A 230 -17.25 -35.03 2.63
C SER A 230 -16.11 -34.70 1.66
N GLN A 231 -15.13 -35.60 1.57
CA GLN A 231 -13.92 -35.41 0.74
C GLN A 231 -14.26 -35.21 -0.75
N ASP A 232 -15.36 -35.80 -1.22
CA ASP A 232 -15.81 -35.72 -2.62
C ASP A 232 -16.26 -34.31 -3.02
N LEU A 233 -16.83 -33.54 -2.09
CA LEU A 233 -17.29 -32.17 -2.37
C LEU A 233 -16.13 -31.18 -2.43
N LEU A 234 -14.96 -31.49 -1.84
CA LEU A 234 -13.75 -30.65 -1.94
C LEU A 234 -13.27 -30.47 -3.39
N LEU A 235 -13.52 -31.47 -4.25
CA LEU A 235 -13.17 -31.44 -5.67
C LEU A 235 -14.06 -30.47 -6.48
N LEU A 236 -15.24 -30.12 -5.95
CA LEU A 236 -16.21 -29.24 -6.59
C LEU A 236 -16.07 -27.78 -6.13
N PHE A 237 -15.27 -27.50 -5.10
CA PHE A 237 -15.03 -26.11 -4.70
C PHE A 237 -14.20 -25.42 -5.78
N PRO A 238 -14.69 -24.31 -6.35
CA PRO A 238 -13.89 -23.53 -7.27
C PRO A 238 -12.63 -23.10 -6.53
N LYS A 239 -11.47 -23.45 -7.10
CA LYS A 239 -10.19 -22.93 -6.60
C LYS A 239 -10.27 -21.41 -6.69
N GLN A 240 -10.32 -20.76 -5.53
CA GLN A 240 -10.47 -19.31 -5.48
C GLN A 240 -9.29 -18.68 -6.19
N SER A 241 -9.51 -17.58 -6.92
CA SER A 241 -8.49 -16.96 -7.80
C SER A 241 -7.18 -16.65 -7.08
N TYR A 242 -7.23 -16.37 -5.77
CA TYR A 242 -6.07 -16.12 -4.94
C TYR A 242 -5.17 -17.35 -4.70
N THR A 243 -5.64 -18.56 -5.02
CA THR A 243 -4.85 -19.80 -5.02
C THR A 243 -4.18 -20.06 -6.36
N MET A 244 -4.18 -19.10 -7.29
CA MET A 244 -3.63 -19.24 -8.65
C MET A 244 -2.69 -18.07 -8.99
N LYS A 245 -1.54 -18.33 -9.62
CA LYS A 245 -0.68 -17.30 -10.23
C LYS A 245 -0.20 -17.78 -11.61
N GLY A 246 -0.51 -17.02 -12.67
CA GLY A 246 -0.12 -17.37 -14.04
C GLY A 246 -0.54 -18.81 -14.41
N GLU A 247 -1.82 -19.13 -14.17
CA GLU A 247 -2.43 -20.46 -14.38
C GLU A 247 -1.90 -21.61 -13.49
N LYS A 248 -0.93 -21.34 -12.62
CA LYS A 248 -0.38 -22.34 -11.70
C LYS A 248 -1.04 -22.25 -10.32
N PRO A 249 -1.52 -23.37 -9.75
CA PRO A 249 -1.96 -23.40 -8.37
C PRO A 249 -0.82 -23.06 -7.41
N ARG A 250 -1.11 -22.19 -6.45
CA ARG A 250 -0.24 -21.85 -5.34
C ARG A 250 -0.56 -22.80 -4.19
N VAL A 251 0.43 -23.61 -3.81
CA VAL A 251 0.34 -24.56 -2.69
C VAL A 251 0.75 -23.94 -1.35
N ASP A 252 1.28 -22.73 -1.40
CA ASP A 252 1.91 -22.02 -0.31
C ASP A 252 1.08 -20.82 0.17
N VAL A 253 -0.23 -20.80 -0.11
CA VAL A 253 -1.15 -19.73 0.30
C VAL A 253 -2.10 -20.27 1.36
N ARG A 254 -2.23 -19.56 2.48
CA ARG A 254 -3.24 -19.83 3.52
C ARG A 254 -4.55 -19.12 3.22
#